data_AF-A0A925ZL75-F1
#
_entry.id   AF-A0A925ZL75-F1
#
_cell.length_a   1.000
_cell.length_b   1.000
_cell.length_c   1.000
_cell.angle_alpha   90.00
_cell.angle_beta   90.00
_cell.angle_gamma   90.00
#
_symmetry.space_group_name_H-M   'P 1'
#
loop_
_entity.id
_entity.type
_entity.pdbx_description
1 polymer ?
#
loop_
_entity_poly.entity_id
_entity_poly.type
_entity_poly.pdbx_seq_one_letter_code
_entity_poly.pdbx_strand_id
1 'polypeptide(L)'
;MWRAHVMLLVCACEVASPVTQVPDIGAVNSVPRAPREFLKGQLHLHSSNSGDSRTPPEQVARWYADHGYDFIVFTDHSRVTDGDDVGEMLVLPGMEITMNVDDCV
;
A
#
# COMPACT_ATOMS: atom_id res chain seq x y z
N MET A 1 -10.50 -27.46 -17.20
CA MET A 1 -11.53 -26.45 -16.85
C MET A 1 -10.85 -25.38 -16.00
N TRP A 2 -10.42 -24.27 -16.61
CA TRP A 2 -9.79 -23.16 -15.89
C TRP A 2 -10.69 -21.94 -16.03
N ARG A 3 -11.09 -21.35 -14.90
CA ARG A 3 -11.87 -20.11 -14.85
C ARG A 3 -10.89 -18.94 -14.93
N ALA A 4 -10.86 -18.25 -16.07
CA ALA A 4 -10.24 -16.94 -16.19
C ALA A 4 -11.08 -15.92 -15.41
N HIS A 5 -10.47 -15.21 -14.45
CA HIS A 5 -11.11 -14.08 -13.80
C HIS A 5 -10.70 -12.80 -14.54
N VAL A 6 -11.66 -12.24 -15.26
CA VAL A 6 -11.57 -10.91 -15.90
C VAL A 6 -11.82 -9.85 -14.82
N MET A 7 -10.92 -8.89 -14.67
CA MET A 7 -11.16 -7.69 -13.86
C MET A 7 -12.04 -6.73 -14.67
N LEU A 8 -13.33 -6.69 -14.35
CA LEU A 8 -14.30 -5.75 -14.91
C LEU A 8 -14.34 -4.50 -14.03
N LEU A 9 -13.94 -3.34 -14.58
CA LEU A 9 -14.14 -2.05 -13.92
C LEU A 9 -15.60 -1.63 -14.11
N VAL A 10 -16.41 -1.75 -13.05
CA VAL A 10 -17.78 -1.23 -13.01
C VAL A 10 -17.73 0.15 -12.37
N CYS A 11 -18.16 1.18 -13.12
CA CYS A 11 -18.47 2.48 -12.55
C CYS A 11 -19.85 2.37 -11.89
N ALA A 12 -19.90 2.24 -10.57
CA ALA A 12 -21.13 2.26 -9.81
C ALA A 12 -21.31 3.64 -9.18
N CYS A 13 -22.42 4.29 -9.50
CA CYS A 13 -22.93 5.44 -8.77
C CYS A 13 -23.42 4.93 -7.41
N GLU A 14 -22.77 5.31 -6.32
CA GLU A 14 -23.06 4.77 -4.99
C GLU A 14 -24.46 5.20 -4.50
N VAL A 15 -25.31 4.22 -4.18
CA VAL A 15 -26.38 4.39 -3.20
C VAL A 15 -25.78 4.08 -1.84
N ALA A 16 -25.72 5.07 -0.98
CA ALA A 16 -25.09 5.00 0.33
C ALA A 16 -25.61 3.79 1.15
N SER A 17 -24.71 2.89 1.51
CA SER A 17 -24.96 1.84 2.49
C SER A 17 -24.65 2.37 3.90
N PRO A 18 -25.34 1.92 4.96
CA PRO A 18 -25.02 2.32 6.32
C PRO A 18 -23.65 1.73 6.69
N VAL A 19 -22.66 2.61 6.81
CA VAL A 19 -21.31 2.28 7.27
C VAL A 19 -21.41 1.79 8.72
N THR A 20 -21.11 0.51 8.95
CA THR A 20 -20.82 0.00 10.29
C THR A 20 -19.56 0.70 10.80
N GLN A 21 -19.65 1.41 11.92
CA GLN A 21 -18.54 2.16 12.50
C GLN A 21 -17.33 1.23 12.75
N VAL A 22 -16.24 1.50 12.03
CA VAL A 22 -14.91 0.96 12.31
C VAL A 22 -14.43 1.59 13.64
N PRO A 23 -13.84 0.84 14.58
CA PRO A 23 -13.34 1.42 15.82
C PRO A 23 -12.34 2.54 15.56
N ASP A 24 -12.52 3.64 16.29
CA ASP A 24 -11.71 4.87 16.23
C ASP A 24 -10.26 4.57 16.66
N ILE A 25 -9.42 4.24 15.68
CA ILE A 25 -7.96 4.28 15.81
C ILE A 25 -7.57 5.74 15.89
N GLY A 26 -7.26 6.20 17.11
CA GLY A 26 -7.18 7.62 17.47
C GLY A 26 -6.59 8.54 16.40
N ALA A 27 -7.27 9.67 16.21
CA ALA A 27 -6.97 10.68 15.22
C ALA A 27 -5.47 10.99 15.08
N VAL A 28 -4.88 10.50 13.99
CA VAL A 28 -3.61 11.02 13.49
C VAL A 28 -3.84 12.49 13.12
N ASN A 29 -3.11 13.39 13.77
CA ASN A 29 -3.16 14.84 13.52
C ASN A 29 -2.53 15.16 12.16
N SER A 30 -3.22 14.80 11.08
CA SER A 30 -2.83 15.17 9.73
C SER A 30 -3.27 16.60 9.45
N VAL A 31 -2.32 17.45 9.01
CA VAL A 31 -2.64 18.80 8.52
C VAL A 31 -3.60 18.66 7.33
N PRO A 32 -4.78 19.31 7.34
CA PRO A 32 -5.75 19.16 6.25
C PRO A 32 -5.16 19.62 4.93
N ARG A 33 -4.90 18.66 4.06
CA ARG A 33 -4.50 18.91 2.68
C ARG A 33 -5.74 19.33 1.90
N ALA A 34 -5.67 20.43 1.14
CA ALA A 34 -6.78 20.86 0.29
C ALA A 34 -7.32 19.68 -0.55
N PRO A 35 -8.64 19.56 -0.75
CA PRO A 35 -9.23 18.40 -1.41
C PRO A 35 -8.59 18.17 -2.77
N ARG A 36 -8.15 16.93 -3.01
CA ARG A 36 -7.48 16.53 -4.25
C ARG A 36 -8.31 15.47 -4.93
N GLU A 37 -8.46 15.61 -6.24
CA GLU A 37 -9.16 14.64 -7.08
C GLU A 37 -8.39 13.32 -7.18
N PHE A 38 -7.08 13.35 -6.97
CA PHE A 38 -6.20 12.18 -7.05
C PHE A 38 -5.25 12.09 -5.86
N LEU A 39 -4.98 10.87 -5.43
CA LEU A 39 -3.96 10.52 -4.44
C LEU A 39 -2.69 10.02 -5.15
N LYS A 40 -1.53 10.53 -4.72
CA LYS A 40 -0.22 10.12 -5.20
C LYS A 40 0.29 8.96 -4.34
N GLY A 41 0.26 7.75 -4.90
CA GLY A 41 0.76 6.54 -4.24
C GLY A 41 2.06 5.99 -4.83
N GLN A 42 2.85 5.29 -4.02
CA GLN A 42 3.88 4.36 -4.51
C GLN A 42 3.37 2.92 -4.37
N LEU A 43 3.38 2.15 -5.45
CA LEU A 43 2.75 0.83 -5.50
C LEU A 43 3.73 -0.34 -5.55
N HIS A 44 5.00 -0.09 -5.84
CA HIS A 44 6.04 -1.12 -5.89
C HIS A 44 7.35 -0.56 -5.35
N LEU A 45 7.72 -0.96 -4.14
CA LEU A 45 8.95 -0.52 -3.51
C LEU A 45 9.51 -1.61 -2.57
N HIS A 46 10.81 -1.53 -2.33
CA HIS A 46 11.54 -2.44 -1.45
C HIS A 46 12.24 -1.69 -0.32
N SER A 47 12.19 -2.29 0.86
CA SER A 47 12.98 -1.96 2.04
C SER A 47 14.06 -3.01 2.29
N SER A 48 14.85 -2.83 3.35
CA SER A 48 15.83 -3.82 3.78
C SER A 48 15.22 -5.19 4.12
N ASN A 49 13.90 -5.27 4.32
CA ASN A 49 13.19 -6.53 4.54
C ASN A 49 13.13 -7.42 3.28
N SER A 50 13.35 -6.84 2.10
CA SER A 50 13.41 -7.55 0.83
C SER A 50 14.76 -8.25 0.57
N GLY A 51 15.83 -7.80 1.25
CA GLY A 51 17.18 -8.34 1.08
C GLY A 51 17.96 -7.79 -0.14
N ASP A 52 17.29 -7.11 -1.07
CA ASP A 52 17.87 -6.44 -2.25
C ASP A 52 17.95 -4.90 -2.12
N SER A 53 17.45 -4.35 -1.00
CA SER A 53 17.61 -2.97 -0.58
C SER A 53 18.35 -2.90 0.76
N ARG A 54 19.00 -1.76 1.04
CA ARG A 54 19.68 -1.50 2.32
C ARG A 54 18.93 -0.50 3.20
N THR A 55 17.84 0.07 2.72
CA THR A 55 17.13 1.16 3.40
C THR A 55 16.08 0.58 4.35
N PRO A 56 16.15 0.87 5.65
CA PRO A 56 15.14 0.40 6.61
C PRO A 56 13.72 0.89 6.28
N PRO A 57 12.67 0.10 6.58
CA PRO A 57 11.28 0.44 6.27
C PRO A 57 10.85 1.84 6.78
N GLU A 58 11.25 2.21 7.98
CA GLU A 58 10.92 3.51 8.58
C GLU A 58 11.55 4.68 7.81
N GLN A 59 12.75 4.50 7.24
CA GLN A 59 13.39 5.51 6.42
C GLN A 59 12.73 5.63 5.04
N VAL A 60 12.28 4.50 4.47
CA VAL A 60 11.51 4.50 3.23
C VAL A 60 10.20 5.27 3.41
N ALA A 61 9.42 4.95 4.46
CA ALA A 61 8.14 5.61 4.74
C ALA A 61 8.31 7.12 4.96
N ARG A 62 9.31 7.51 5.76
CA ARG A 62 9.67 8.94 5.97
C ARG A 62 10.01 9.63 4.67
N TRP A 63 10.82 9.02 3.82
CA TRP A 63 11.20 9.62 2.53
C TRP A 63 9.96 9.89 1.67
N TYR A 64 9.03 8.94 1.53
CA TYR A 64 7.82 9.16 0.73
C TYR A 64 6.90 10.23 1.35
N ALA A 65 6.77 10.26 2.67
CA ALA A 65 5.99 11.28 3.39
C ALA A 65 6.57 12.69 3.13
N ASP A 66 7.89 12.85 3.26
CA ASP A 66 8.60 14.11 3.03
C ASP A 66 8.48 14.60 1.57
N HIS A 67 8.19 13.69 0.63
CA HIS A 67 8.03 13.98 -0.80
C HIS A 67 6.56 14.07 -1.26
N GLY A 68 5.64 14.23 -0.31
CA GLY A 68 4.23 14.55 -0.56
C GLY A 68 3.41 13.42 -1.17
N TYR A 69 3.84 12.17 -0.99
CA TYR A 69 3.01 11.01 -1.28
C TYR A 69 1.90 10.90 -0.24
N ASP A 70 0.75 10.39 -0.68
CA ASP A 70 -0.42 10.19 0.17
C ASP A 70 -0.41 8.80 0.82
N PHE A 71 0.19 7.80 0.16
CA PHE A 71 0.33 6.45 0.68
C PHE A 71 1.46 5.70 -0.04
N ILE A 72 1.88 4.58 0.57
CA ILE A 72 2.79 3.61 -0.04
C ILE A 72 2.28 2.18 0.14
N VAL A 73 2.81 1.26 -0.67
CA VAL A 73 2.65 -0.19 -0.51
C VAL A 73 4.04 -0.80 -0.41
N PHE A 74 4.39 -1.42 0.72
CA PHE A 74 5.59 -2.25 0.77
C PHE A 74 5.35 -3.53 -0.03
N THR A 75 6.24 -3.83 -0.96
CA THR A 75 6.20 -5.05 -1.78
C THR A 75 7.51 -5.83 -1.62
N ASP A 76 7.98 -6.02 -0.39
CA ASP A 76 9.19 -6.78 -0.12
C ASP A 76 9.05 -8.24 -0.60
N HIS A 77 10.18 -8.85 -1.02
CA HIS A 77 10.18 -10.22 -1.57
C HIS A 77 9.63 -11.23 -0.58
N SER A 78 8.49 -11.82 -0.93
CA SER A 78 7.80 -12.88 -0.19
C SER A 78 7.55 -12.55 1.28
N ARG A 79 7.43 -11.26 1.62
CA ARG A 79 7.27 -10.75 2.98
C ARG A 79 6.32 -9.56 3.01
N VAL A 80 5.38 -9.59 3.94
CA VAL A 80 4.57 -8.41 4.29
C VAL A 80 5.35 -7.59 5.30
N THR A 81 5.59 -6.31 4.98
CA THR A 81 6.11 -5.31 5.91
C THR A 81 4.94 -4.41 6.32
N ASP A 82 4.60 -4.44 7.60
CA ASP A 82 3.45 -3.72 8.15
C ASP A 82 3.73 -2.21 8.32
N GLY A 83 2.66 -1.42 8.31
CA GLY A 83 2.62 0.00 8.60
C GLY A 83 2.80 0.36 10.08
N ASP A 84 2.44 -0.55 10.99
CA ASP A 84 2.37 -0.26 12.44
C ASP A 84 3.70 0.24 13.03
N ASP A 85 4.84 -0.18 12.48
CA ASP A 85 6.18 0.14 12.99
C ASP A 85 6.92 1.24 12.19
N VAL A 86 6.31 1.80 11.13
CA VAL A 86 7.04 2.65 10.14
C VAL A 86 6.66 4.14 10.17
N GLY A 87 5.82 4.56 11.11
CA GLY A 87 5.52 5.98 11.39
C GLY A 87 4.11 6.41 10.99
N GLU A 88 3.92 7.69 10.65
CA GLU A 88 2.59 8.29 10.43
C GLU A 88 2.07 8.15 8.98
N MET A 89 2.91 7.67 8.06
CA MET A 89 2.53 7.49 6.65
C MET A 89 1.48 6.38 6.52
N LEU A 90 0.44 6.60 5.70
CA LEU A 90 -0.48 5.51 5.35
C LEU A 90 0.27 4.46 4.52
N VAL A 91 0.41 3.27 5.09
CA VAL A 91 1.02 2.11 4.44
C VAL A 91 -0.03 1.05 4.23
N LEU A 92 -0.19 0.62 2.98
CA LEU A 92 -1.03 -0.53 2.65
C LEU A 92 -0.17 -1.79 2.63
N PRO A 93 -0.64 -2.91 3.21
CA PRO A 93 0.11 -4.16 3.19
C PRO A 93 0.15 -4.72 1.76
N GLY A 94 1.34 -5.10 1.33
CA GLY A 94 1.59 -5.76 0.06
C GLY A 94 2.75 -6.75 0.18
N MET A 95 3.00 -7.48 -0.91
CA MET A 95 4.18 -8.34 -1.05
C MET A 95 4.49 -8.53 -2.53
N GLU A 96 5.77 -8.62 -2.87
CA GLU A 96 6.17 -9.15 -4.17
C GLU A 96 6.31 -10.67 -4.05
N ILE A 97 5.51 -11.43 -4.80
CA ILE A 97 5.58 -12.89 -4.77
C ILE A 97 6.64 -13.34 -5.77
N THR A 98 7.72 -13.92 -5.27
CA THR A 98 8.73 -14.54 -6.12
C THR A 98 8.20 -15.89 -6.62
N MET A 99 7.79 -15.93 -7.89
CA MET A 99 7.37 -17.15 -8.55
C MET A 99 8.44 -17.59 -9.55
N ASN A 100 9.10 -18.71 -9.27
CA ASN A 100 9.85 -19.42 -10.30
C ASN A 100 8.90 -20.42 -10.95
N VAL A 101 8.56 -20.25 -12.22
CA VAL A 101 7.82 -21.29 -12.94
C VAL A 101 8.80 -22.38 -13.36
N ASP A 102 8.40 -23.64 -13.27
CA ASP A 102 9.27 -24.79 -13.54
C ASP A 102 9.82 -24.81 -14.99
N ASP A 103 9.25 -24.00 -15.88
CA ASP A 103 9.65 -23.83 -17.28
C ASP A 103 10.43 -22.52 -17.57
N CYS A 104 10.97 -21.86 -16.54
CA CYS A 104 11.94 -20.76 -16.70
C CYS A 104 13.30 -21.31 -17.19
N VAL A 105 13.42 -21.58 -18.49
CA VAL A 105 14.70 -21.85 -19.18
C VAL A 105 15.29 -20.62 -19.83
#